data_AF-A0A426XSS2-F1
#
_entry.id   AF-A0A426XSS2-F1
#
_cell.length_a   1.000
_cell.length_b   1.000
_cell.length_c   1.000
_cell.angle_alpha   90.00
_cell.angle_beta   90.00
_cell.angle_gamma   90.00
#
_symmetry.space_group_name_H-M   'P 1'
#
loop_
_entity.id
_entity.type
_entity.pdbx_description
1 polymer ?
#
loop_
_entity_poly.entity_id
_entity_poly.type
_entity_poly.pdbx_seq_one_letter_code
_entity_poly.pdbx_strand_id
1 'polypeptide(L)' 'TGYEQDQVNIGPGPPGSKVRWFRSSSDEPRFINTVTFDSKENAPTLVMVHGYGASEGFFFRNFDALASHFRVIAIDQLG' A
#
# COMPACT_ATOMS: atom_id res chain seq x y z
N THR A 1 0.33 -16.36 -1.35
CA THR A 1 0.82 -14.97 -1.31
C THR A 1 0.66 -14.36 -2.68
N GLY A 2 -0.14 -13.30 -2.79
CA GLY A 2 -0.31 -12.56 -4.04
C GLY A 2 0.43 -11.24 -3.95
N TYR A 3 1.32 -10.97 -4.90
CA TYR A 3 1.81 -9.63 -5.16
C TYR A 3 1.00 -9.03 -6.31
N GLU A 4 0.52 -7.82 -6.12
CA GLU A 4 -0.26 -7.07 -7.10
C GLU A 4 0.30 -5.66 -7.22
N GLN A 5 0.31 -5.14 -8.45
CA GLN A 5 0.69 -3.76 -8.73
C GLN A 5 -0.44 -3.10 -9.51
N ASP A 6 -1.06 -2.11 -8.87
CA ASP A 6 -2.17 -1.37 -9.46
C ASP A 6 -1.72 0.00 -9.94
N GLN A 7 -1.97 0.31 -11.22
CA GLN A 7 -1.81 1.68 -11.70
C GLN A 7 -2.96 2.54 -11.15
N VAL A 8 -2.61 3.62 -10.45
CA VAL A 8 -3.59 4.52 -9.83
C VAL A 8 -3.55 5.91 -10.45
N ASN A 9 -4.75 6.44 -10.72
CA ASN A 9 -4.95 7.83 -11.10
C ASN A 9 -5.28 8.65 -9.84
N ILE A 10 -4.35 9.50 -9.42
CA ILE A 10 -4.53 10.37 -8.25
C ILE A 10 -5.31 11.67 -8.55
N GLY A 11 -5.77 11.82 -9.80
CA GLY A 11 -6.65 12.89 -10.25
C GLY A 11 -5.99 14.28 -10.30
N PRO A 12 -6.69 15.28 -10.87
CA PRO A 12 -6.29 16.68 -10.76
C PRO A 12 -6.58 17.19 -9.33
N GLY A 13 -5.71 18.07 -8.83
CA GLY A 13 -5.97 18.75 -7.56
C GLY A 13 -7.25 19.62 -7.59
N PRO A 14 -7.81 20.00 -6.43
CA PRO A 14 -9.02 20.80 -6.36
C PRO A 14 -8.93 22.11 -7.16
N PRO A 15 -10.03 22.61 -7.75
CA PRO A 15 -10.04 23.86 -8.50
C PRO A 15 -9.47 25.02 -7.66
N GLY A 16 -8.50 25.76 -8.21
CA GLY A 16 -7.88 26.91 -7.54
C GLY A 16 -6.78 26.59 -6.52
N SER A 17 -6.45 25.32 -6.29
CA SER A 17 -5.36 24.95 -5.36
C SER A 17 -3.97 25.32 -5.91
N LYS A 18 -3.24 26.18 -5.18
CA LYS A 18 -1.81 26.47 -5.39
C LYS A 18 -0.88 25.48 -4.69
N VAL A 19 -1.41 24.66 -3.78
CA VAL A 19 -0.63 23.78 -2.91
C VAL A 19 -0.57 22.39 -3.53
N ARG A 20 0.66 21.89 -3.74
CA ARG A 20 0.95 20.58 -4.34
C ARG A 20 1.05 19.44 -3.31
N TRP A 21 0.53 19.62 -2.10
CA TRP A 21 0.68 18.68 -0.97
C TRP A 21 0.11 17.26 -1.21
N PHE A 22 -0.76 17.10 -2.21
CA PHE A 22 -1.29 15.80 -2.64
C PHE A 22 -0.89 15.44 -4.09
N ARG A 23 0.12 16.11 -4.64
CA ARG A 23 0.54 15.96 -6.03
C ARG A 23 1.92 15.34 -6.12
N SER A 24 2.10 14.43 -7.07
CA SER A 24 3.39 14.33 -7.74
C SER A 24 3.59 15.54 -8.67
N SER A 25 4.82 16.00 -8.83
CA SER A 25 5.16 17.05 -9.80
C SER A 25 5.05 16.60 -11.26
N SER A 26 4.81 15.30 -11.48
CA SER A 26 4.89 14.61 -12.75
C SER A 26 3.55 13.94 -13.09
N ASP A 27 3.21 13.93 -14.39
CA ASP A 27 2.04 13.24 -14.96
C ASP A 27 2.31 11.74 -15.23
N GLU A 28 3.48 11.24 -14.81
CA GLU A 28 3.82 9.83 -14.96
C GLU A 28 2.87 8.94 -14.14
N PRO A 29 2.62 7.71 -14.61
CA PRO A 29 1.85 6.72 -13.87
C PRO A 29 2.34 6.54 -12.43
N ARG A 30 1.40 6.35 -11.51
CA ARG A 30 1.66 5.97 -10.13
C ARG A 30 1.15 4.55 -9.92
N PHE A 31 1.82 3.82 -9.04
CA PHE A 31 1.48 2.45 -8.75
C PHE A 31 1.37 2.25 -7.25
N ILE A 32 0.42 1.41 -6.84
CA ILE A 32 0.38 0.85 -5.48
C ILE A 32 0.81 -0.60 -5.61
N ASN A 33 1.86 -0.98 -4.88
CA ASN A 33 2.24 -2.37 -4.72
C ASN A 33 1.53 -2.92 -3.48
N THR A 34 0.97 -4.11 -3.61
CA THR A 34 0.27 -4.78 -2.53
C THR A 34 0.77 -6.21 -2.41
N VAL A 35 1.08 -6.63 -1.19
CA VAL A 35 1.32 -8.04 -0.87
C VAL A 35 0.21 -8.53 0.06
N THR A 36 -0.45 -9.62 -0.34
CA THR A 36 -1.50 -10.27 0.45
C THR A 36 -1.05 -11.65 0.93
N PHE A 37 -1.20 -11.87 2.23
CA PHE A 37 -1.14 -13.20 2.85
C PHE A 37 -2.52 -13.56 3.37
N ASP A 38 -3.08 -14.65 2.84
CA ASP A 38 -4.36 -15.17 3.29
C ASP A 38 -4.24 -15.83 4.67
N SER A 39 -5.39 -15.94 5.32
CA SER A 39 -5.53 -16.58 6.64
C SER A 39 -6.75 -17.48 6.65
N LYS A 40 -7.03 -18.07 7.81
CA LYS A 40 -8.22 -18.90 8.02
C LYS A 40 -9.48 -18.10 7.69
N GLU A 41 -10.52 -18.82 7.26
CA GLU A 41 -11.82 -18.22 6.97
C GLU A 41 -12.33 -17.38 8.16
N ASN A 42 -12.83 -16.17 7.87
CA ASN A 42 -13.31 -15.18 8.85
C ASN A 42 -12.24 -14.51 9.74
N ALA A 43 -10.94 -14.67 9.45
CA ALA A 43 -9.92 -13.88 10.13
C ALA A 43 -10.08 -12.36 9.83
N PRO A 44 -9.86 -11.48 10.83
CA PRO A 44 -9.88 -10.04 10.59
C PRO A 44 -8.75 -9.60 9.64
N THR A 45 -8.99 -8.52 8.89
CA THR A 45 -7.98 -7.95 7.99
C THR A 45 -7.06 -7.00 8.75
N LEU A 46 -5.75 -7.17 8.59
CA LEU A 46 -4.73 -6.25 9.06
C LEU A 46 -4.07 -5.56 7.85
N VAL A 47 -4.20 -4.24 7.77
CA VAL A 47 -3.51 -3.42 6.78
C VAL A 47 -2.21 -2.90 7.38
N MET A 48 -1.09 -3.17 6.71
CA MET A 48 0.25 -2.79 7.14
C MET A 48 0.79 -1.68 6.24
N VAL A 49 1.26 -0.60 6.86
CA VAL A 49 1.79 0.59 6.18
C VAL A 49 3.19 0.86 6.70
N HIS A 50 4.17 0.89 5.80
CA HIS A 50 5.58 1.08 6.15
C HIS A 50 5.89 2.54 6.52
N GLY A 51 7.05 2.77 7.16
CA GLY A 51 7.58 4.10 7.45
C GLY A 51 8.38 4.71 6.29
N TYR A 52 8.89 5.93 6.49
CA TYR A 52 9.75 6.62 5.52
C TYR A 52 11.04 5.84 5.22
N GLY A 53 11.43 5.75 3.94
CA GLY A 53 12.65 5.05 3.50
C GLY A 53 12.55 3.53 3.49
N ALA A 54 11.34 3.00 3.62
CA ALA A 54 11.03 1.57 3.57
C ALA A 54 9.98 1.28 2.49
N SER A 55 9.65 0.01 2.32
CA SER A 55 8.54 -0.48 1.49
C SER A 55 7.75 -1.55 2.27
N GLU A 56 6.68 -2.07 1.71
CA GLU A 56 5.90 -3.20 2.22
C GLU A 56 6.77 -4.41 2.60
N GLY A 57 7.85 -4.65 1.86
CA GLY A 57 8.85 -5.70 2.13
C GLY A 57 9.60 -5.55 3.46
N PHE A 58 9.57 -4.38 4.11
CA PHE A 58 10.17 -4.17 5.44
C PHE A 58 9.61 -5.15 6.48
N PHE A 59 8.36 -5.59 6.31
CA PHE A 59 7.68 -6.50 7.22
C PHE A 59 7.94 -7.99 6.94
N PHE A 60 8.93 -8.35 6.10
CA PHE A 60 9.13 -9.74 5.64
C PHE A 60 9.20 -10.79 6.76
N ARG A 61 9.73 -10.44 7.93
CA ARG A 61 9.81 -11.35 9.09
C ARG A 61 8.53 -11.43 9.91
N ASN A 62 7.58 -10.52 9.69
CA ASN A 62 6.33 -10.42 10.43
C ASN A 62 5.19 -11.16 9.73
N PHE A 63 5.24 -11.31 8.40
CA PHE A 63 4.12 -11.82 7.62
C PHE A 63 3.61 -13.18 8.09
N ASP A 64 4.47 -14.18 8.21
CA ASP A 64 4.03 -15.53 8.60
C ASP A 64 3.37 -15.55 9.99
N ALA A 65 3.93 -14.81 10.95
CA ALA A 65 3.41 -14.74 12.31
C ALA A 65 2.09 -13.97 12.40
N LEU A 66 1.90 -12.93 11.57
CA LEU A 66 0.65 -12.16 11.55
C LEU A 66 -0.44 -12.89 10.75
N ALA A 67 -0.06 -13.57 9.67
CA ALA A 67 -0.98 -14.33 8.81
C ALA A 67 -1.65 -15.50 9.54
N SER A 68 -1.10 -16.00 10.65
CA SER A 68 -1.77 -17.01 11.48
C SER A 68 -3.00 -16.47 12.24
N HIS A 69 -3.16 -15.15 12.32
CA HIS A 69 -4.23 -14.47 13.06
C HIS A 69 -5.08 -13.53 12.18
N PHE A 70 -4.50 -12.97 11.12
CA PHE A 70 -5.13 -11.95 10.27
C PHE A 70 -4.96 -12.30 8.80
N ARG A 71 -5.91 -11.88 7.95
CA ARG A 71 -5.61 -11.66 6.53
C ARG A 71 -4.72 -10.42 6.44
N VAL A 72 -3.47 -10.59 6.04
CA VAL A 72 -2.49 -9.49 6.00
C VAL A 72 -2.48 -8.86 4.61
N ILE A 73 -2.60 -7.54 4.56
CA ILE A 73 -2.45 -6.73 3.35
C ILE A 73 -1.38 -5.68 3.66
N ALA A 74 -0.21 -5.78 3.03
CA ALA A 74 0.84 -4.77 3.13
C ALA A 74 0.87 -3.96 1.84
N ILE A 75 0.90 -2.63 1.97
CA ILE A 75 0.89 -1.71 0.83
C ILE A 75 2.13 -0.84 0.81
N ASP A 76 2.59 -0.52 -0.38
CA ASP A 76 3.49 0.61 -0.62
C ASP A 76 2.68 1.89 -0.67
N GLN A 77 3.07 2.86 0.16
CA GLN A 77 2.50 4.21 0.07
C GLN A 77 2.91 4.86 -1.26
N LEU A 78 2.03 5.71 -1.80
CA LEU A 78 2.37 6.53 -2.96
C LEU A 78 3.44 7.56 -2.58
N GLY A 79 4.61 7.48 -3.21
CA GLY A 79 5.73 8.39 -2.97
C GLY A 79 6.94 8.07 -3.82
#